data_AF-A0A1N6XDZ6-F1
#
_entry.id   AF-A0A1N6XDZ6-F1
#
_cell.length_a   1.000
_cell.length_b   1.000
_cell.length_c   1.000
_cell.angle_alpha   90.00
_cell.angle_beta   90.00
_cell.angle_gamma   90.00
#
_symmetry.space_group_name_H-M   'P 1'
#
loop_
_entity.id
_entity.type
_entity.pdbx_description
1 polymer ?
#
loop_
_entity_poly.entity_id
_entity_poly.type
_entity_poly.pdbx_seq_one_letter_code
_entity_poly.pdbx_strand_id
1 'polypeptide(L)'
;MNLLDYVTKSRGRQSAIAAAIGCQPVLVSQWANGVRRVPAERCPAIERATGGVVRCEDLRPDVAWDVLRAQAVPASVPSQEGAHA
;
A
#
# COMPACT_ATOMS: atom_id res chain seq x y z
N MET A 1 -5.50 -8.01 9.04
CA MET A 1 -6.21 -6.99 9.85
C MET A 1 -6.87 -6.02 8.86
N ASN A 2 -8.17 -5.77 8.95
CA ASN A 2 -8.84 -4.91 7.97
C ASN A 2 -8.69 -3.41 8.30
N LEU A 3 -8.72 -2.56 7.26
CA LEU A 3 -8.66 -1.10 7.36
C LEU A 3 -9.71 -0.51 8.31
N LEU A 4 -10.95 -1.04 8.32
CA LEU A 4 -12.01 -0.56 9.20
C LEU A 4 -11.64 -0.70 10.69
N ASP A 5 -11.22 -1.90 11.10
CA ASP A 5 -10.79 -2.17 12.47
C ASP A 5 -9.59 -1.29 12.87
N TYR A 6 -8.70 -1.01 11.92
CA TYR A 6 -7.52 -0.19 12.19
C TYR A 6 -7.90 1.24 12.52
N VAL A 7 -8.81 1.81 11.72
CA VAL A 7 -9.21 3.21 11.88
C VAL A 7 -10.14 3.46 13.06
N THR A 8 -10.93 2.46 13.48
CA THR A 8 -11.85 2.58 14.64
C THR A 8 -11.13 2.48 15.98
N LYS A 9 -9.99 1.77 16.04
CA LYS A 9 -9.18 1.60 17.27
C LYS A 9 -8.61 2.89 17.85
N SER A 10 -8.50 3.97 17.08
CA SER A 10 -8.08 5.27 17.61
C SER A 10 -8.59 6.42 16.75
N ARG A 11 -9.16 7.44 17.39
CA ARG A 11 -9.61 8.67 16.71
C ARG A 11 -8.43 9.34 16.01
N GLY A 12 -8.69 9.88 14.82
CA GLY A 12 -7.68 10.58 14.03
C GLY A 12 -6.84 9.69 13.11
N ARG A 13 -6.89 8.36 13.22
CA ARG A 13 -6.17 7.46 12.30
C ARG A 13 -6.58 7.63 10.84
N GLN A 14 -7.86 7.88 10.56
CA GLN A 14 -8.34 8.17 9.21
C GLN A 14 -7.65 9.42 8.63
N SER A 15 -7.61 10.50 9.42
CA SER A 15 -6.96 11.75 9.04
C SER A 15 -5.45 11.59 8.89
N ALA A 16 -4.81 10.80 9.77
CA ALA A 16 -3.38 10.51 9.70
C ALA A 16 -3.01 9.73 8.43
N ILE A 17 -3.78 8.69 8.07
CA ILE A 17 -3.60 7.95 6.82
C ILE A 17 -3.80 8.90 5.63
N ALA A 18 -4.88 9.68 5.64
CA ALA A 18 -5.21 10.62 4.57
C ALA A 18 -4.09 11.65 4.34
N ALA A 19 -3.55 12.22 5.42
CA ALA A 19 -2.42 13.14 5.37
C ALA A 19 -1.15 12.45 4.84
N ALA A 20 -0.85 11.24 5.30
CA ALA A 20 0.34 10.49 4.89
C ALA A 20 0.35 10.11 3.40
N ILE A 21 -0.82 9.86 2.81
CA ILE A 21 -0.95 9.43 1.40
C ILE A 21 -1.47 10.55 0.48
N GLY A 22 -1.61 11.78 0.99
CA GLY A 22 -2.06 12.93 0.21
C GLY A 22 -3.47 12.78 -0.36
N CYS A 23 -4.44 12.29 0.44
CA CYS A 23 -5.83 12.19 0.01
C CYS A 23 -6.80 12.79 1.03
N GLN A 24 -8.08 12.86 0.66
CA GLN A 24 -9.11 13.42 1.53
C GLN A 24 -9.56 12.38 2.58
N PRO A 25 -9.79 12.76 3.85
CA PRO A 25 -10.20 11.80 4.91
C PRO A 25 -11.49 11.03 4.59
N VAL A 26 -12.42 11.67 3.87
CA VAL A 26 -13.66 11.02 3.40
C VAL A 26 -13.36 9.81 2.51
N LEU A 27 -12.28 9.86 1.72
CA LEU A 27 -11.89 8.77 0.84
C LEU A 27 -11.43 7.55 1.65
N VAL A 28 -10.65 7.78 2.71
CA VAL A 28 -10.23 6.73 3.65
C VAL A 28 -11.45 6.12 4.35
N SER A 29 -12.43 6.95 4.73
CA SER A 29 -13.70 6.46 5.30
C SER A 29 -14.47 5.59 4.32
N GLN A 30 -14.58 5.99 3.03
CA GLN A 30 -15.26 5.17 2.04
C GLN A 30 -14.56 3.84 1.77
N TRP A 31 -13.22 3.81 1.81
CA TRP A 31 -12.45 2.57 1.73
C TRP A 31 -12.67 1.67 2.93
N ALA A 32 -12.59 2.23 4.14
CA ALA A 32 -12.78 1.48 5.38
C ALA A 32 -14.19 0.87 5.45
N ASN A 33 -15.22 1.62 5.04
CA ASN A 33 -16.61 1.14 5.06
C ASN A 33 -16.98 0.28 3.84
N GLY A 34 -16.04 0.01 2.92
CA GLY A 34 -16.31 -0.79 1.72
C GLY A 34 -17.23 -0.13 0.68
N VAL A 35 -17.60 1.15 0.87
CA VAL A 35 -18.40 1.94 -0.09
C VAL A 35 -17.71 1.99 -1.45
N ARG A 36 -16.38 2.07 -1.44
CA ARG A 36 -15.57 1.90 -2.64
C ARG A 36 -14.33 1.10 -2.35
N ARG A 37 -13.83 0.43 -3.38
CA ARG A 37 -12.59 -0.34 -3.28
C ARG A 37 -11.37 0.56 -3.21
N VAL A 38 -10.33 0.10 -2.52
CA VAL A 38 -9.01 0.72 -2.52
C VAL A 38 -8.35 0.47 -3.90
N PRO A 39 -7.90 1.52 -4.60
CA PRO A 39 -7.08 1.36 -5.80
C PRO A 39 -5.79 0.60 -5.48
N ALA A 40 -5.38 -0.33 -6.35
CA ALA A 40 -4.20 -1.15 -6.10
C ALA A 40 -2.94 -0.28 -5.90
N GLU A 41 -2.77 0.76 -6.72
CA GLU A 41 -1.67 1.74 -6.59
C GLU A 41 -1.56 2.40 -5.20
N ARG A 42 -2.65 2.47 -4.43
CA ARG A 42 -2.67 3.10 -3.10
C ARG A 42 -2.43 2.13 -1.96
N CYS A 43 -2.58 0.82 -2.18
CA CYS A 43 -2.42 -0.19 -1.15
C CYS A 43 -1.03 -0.13 -0.49
N PRO A 44 0.08 0.00 -1.25
CA PRO A 44 1.41 0.12 -0.64
C PRO A 44 1.60 1.41 0.17
N ALA A 45 0.90 2.50 -0.17
CA ALA A 45 0.98 3.74 0.59
C ALA A 45 0.23 3.63 1.93
N ILE A 46 -0.94 2.98 1.93
CA ILE A 46 -1.71 2.70 3.14
C ILE A 46 -0.96 1.73 4.05
N GLU A 47 -0.36 0.67 3.50
CA GLU A 47 0.44 -0.28 4.28
C GLU A 47 1.59 0.44 5.01
N ARG A 48 2.33 1.31 4.31
CA ARG A 48 3.37 2.14 4.93
C ARG A 48 2.81 3.11 5.99
N ALA A 49 1.71 3.79 5.70
CA ALA A 49 1.07 4.72 6.64
C ALA A 49 0.53 4.03 7.91
N THR A 50 0.26 2.73 7.84
CA THR A 50 -0.16 1.91 8.99
C THR A 50 0.97 1.14 9.65
N GLY A 51 2.22 1.34 9.21
CA GLY A 51 3.38 0.59 9.72
C GLY A 51 3.28 -0.92 9.48
N GLY A 52 2.62 -1.34 8.39
CA GLY A 52 2.42 -2.75 8.05
C GLY A 52 1.30 -3.45 8.80
N VAL A 53 0.54 -2.74 9.65
CA VAL A 53 -0.60 -3.33 10.37
C VAL A 53 -1.74 -3.70 9.42
N VAL A 54 -2.00 -2.86 8.41
CA VAL A 54 -2.96 -3.14 7.34
C VAL A 54 -2.18 -3.48 6.08
N ARG A 55 -2.20 -4.74 5.66
CA ARG A 55 -1.41 -5.20 4.52
C ARG A 55 -2.10 -4.94 3.18
N CYS A 56 -1.34 -4.90 2.10
CA CYS A 56 -1.88 -4.83 0.74
C CYS A 56 -2.86 -5.98 0.45
N GLU A 57 -2.54 -7.18 0.95
CA GLU A 57 -3.36 -8.38 0.84
C GLU A 57 -4.69 -8.27 1.61
N ASP A 58 -4.73 -7.54 2.75
CA ASP A 58 -5.97 -7.27 3.49
C ASP A 58 -6.86 -6.26 2.75
N LEU A 59 -6.26 -5.28 2.05
CA LEU A 59 -6.98 -4.24 1.30
C LEU A 59 -7.54 -4.75 -0.03
N ARG A 60 -6.77 -5.61 -0.70
CA ARG A 60 -7.06 -6.13 -2.05
C ARG A 60 -6.67 -7.61 -2.14
N PRO A 61 -7.49 -8.53 -1.62
CA PRO A 61 -7.24 -9.96 -1.70
C PRO A 61 -7.38 -10.51 -3.14
N ASP A 62 -7.98 -9.74 -4.05
CA ASP A 62 -8.14 -10.10 -5.46
C ASP A 62 -6.89 -9.86 -6.32
N VAL A 63 -5.89 -9.15 -5.80
CA VAL A 63 -4.65 -8.84 -6.52
C VAL A 63 -3.58 -9.82 -6.09
N ALA A 64 -2.90 -10.44 -7.06
CA ALA A 64 -1.76 -11.32 -6.81
C ALA A 64 -0.51 -10.51 -6.42
N TRP A 65 -0.46 -9.99 -5.20
CA TRP A 65 0.62 -9.15 -4.69
C TRP A 65 1.99 -9.85 -4.67
N ASP A 66 2.01 -11.17 -4.53
CA ASP A 66 3.23 -11.96 -4.55
C ASP A 66 3.96 -11.85 -5.90
N VAL A 67 3.21 -11.94 -7.00
CA VAL A 67 3.73 -11.76 -8.38
C VAL A 67 4.31 -10.35 -8.56
N LEU A 68 3.61 -9.32 -8.07
CA LEU A 68 4.08 -7.94 -8.16
C LEU A 68 5.38 -7.71 -7.38
N ARG A 69 5.55 -8.35 -6.22
CA ARG A 69 6.81 -8.27 -5.45
C ARG A 69 7.94 -9.03 -6.11
N ALA A 70 7.67 -10.20 -6.70
CA ALA A 70 8.68 -10.97 -7.41
C ALA A 70 9.26 -10.20 -8.62
N GLN A 71 8.44 -9.40 -9.31
CA GLN A 71 8.85 -8.57 -10.45
C GLN A 71 9.62 -7.30 -10.06
N ALA A 72 9.51 -6.86 -8.79
CA ALA A 72 10.17 -5.65 -8.29
C ALA A 72 11.64 -5.88 -7.90
N VAL A 73 12.14 -7.12 -7.97
CA VAL A 73 13.58 -7.40 -7.83
C VAL A 73 14.26 -6.75 -9.03
N PRO A 74 15.09 -5.71 -8.87
CA PRO A 74 15.85 -5.19 -9.99
C PRO A 74 16.73 -6.33 -10.48
N ALA A 75 16.54 -6.72 -11.74
CA ALA A 75 17.55 -7.46 -12.47
C ALA A 75 18.86 -6.72 -12.22
N SER A 76 19.75 -7.34 -11.43
CA SER A 76 21.05 -6.80 -11.11
C SER A 76 21.74 -6.66 -12.46
N VAL A 77 21.73 -5.46 -13.03
CA VAL A 77 22.39 -5.18 -14.30
C VAL A 77 23.85 -5.54 -14.04
N PRO A 78 24.41 -6.58 -14.68
CA PRO A 78 25.84 -6.79 -14.58
C PRO A 78 26.45 -5.64 -15.36
N SER A 79 27.00 -4.66 -14.64
CA SER A 79 27.91 -3.67 -15.20
C SER A 79 29.03 -4.41 -15.90
N GLN A 80 28.95 -4.54 -17.22
CA GLN A 80 30.09 -4.93 -18.05
C GLN A 80 30.95 -3.67 -18.18
N GLU A 81 31.88 -3.53 -17.25
CA GLU A 81 33.03 -2.64 -17.34
C GLU A 81 34.17 -3.43 -17.99
N GLY A 82 34.85 -2.84 -18.98
CA GLY A 82 36.16 -3.35 -19.43
C GLY A 82 36.37 -3.37 -20.94
N ALA A 83 36.70 -2.21 -21.51
CA ALA A 83 37.52 -2.13 -22.70
C ALA A 83 38.88 -2.80 -22.46
N HIS A 84 39.34 -3.65 -23.39
CA HIS A 84 40.77 -3.85 -23.60
C HIS A 84 41.13 -4.40 -24.99
N ALA A 85 42.09 -3.70 -25.59
CA ALA A 85 42.95 -4.00 -26.75
C ALA A 85 42.34 -4.05 -28.16
#